data_AF-A0A7S4J056-F1
#
_entry.id   AF-A0A7S4J056-F1
#
_cell.length_a   1.000
_cell.length_b   1.000
_cell.length_c   1.000
_cell.angle_alpha   90.00
_cell.angle_beta   90.00
_cell.angle_gamma   90.00
#
_symmetry.space_group_name_H-M   'P 1'
#
loop_
_entity.id
_entity.type
_entity.pdbx_description
1 polymer ?
#
loop_
_entity_poly.entity_id
_entity_poly.type
_entity_poly.pdbx_seq_one_letter_code
_entity_poly.pdbx_strand_id
1 'polypeptide(L)'
;MANSAASAVAAPSQISPLSGGPDPSFSASAAVIRPSLALVVLLVPTLLRILVAYHPHSGQDNHHGSLSAYGGDYEAQRHWMELTLHLPLGEWYAYKLDYWGLDYPPLTAYVSWLCGIGSAYLVGEESVALGASEGYEDPTHKAYMRGTVLALDALVYYTAVWALAKRLAGSSAGDRLWLGFMALMQPAIILIDHGHFQYNTVSLGLALWSFHFMTLGAGGDGSLAAFRHCVTGSVLFSLSLNFKQMSLYYAPAVFAYLLGRCFDSTYAQSPPESLSACSSGNAMSSVLFRFVALGSTVILTFATQWLPFVIFRSPSFDPADAILAIVRRLFPFQRGLFEGKVSNLWCALSTKPISIRDRVPVEIFPPMALLLTLYMVLPGCVALFDVGRRGRKDIGVKGKISREEDVHLRYLLWGATASSLSFFLASFQVHEKGILMTVAPLSMLYLERPMFVSWFSVVATWTLWPLLTVDRLGLAYIVCMGAFVSMVLGVNREVMG
;
A
#
# COMPACT_ATOMS: atom_id res chain seq x y z
N MET A 1 -11.43 -85.12 -47.53
CA MET A 1 -10.63 -83.97 -48.01
C MET A 1 -10.97 -82.80 -47.09
N ALA A 2 -10.13 -82.22 -46.24
CA ALA A 2 -8.69 -82.31 -45.96
C ALA A 2 -8.53 -82.04 -44.44
N ASN A 3 -7.83 -82.91 -43.67
CA ASN A 3 -6.48 -82.74 -43.11
C ASN A 3 -6.24 -81.36 -42.44
N SER A 4 -5.72 -81.22 -41.21
CA SER A 4 -5.03 -82.15 -40.32
C SER A 4 -4.86 -81.55 -38.92
N ALA A 5 -4.79 -82.44 -37.92
CA ALA A 5 -3.87 -82.48 -36.78
C ALA A 5 -3.81 -81.33 -35.76
N ALA A 6 -4.11 -81.73 -34.52
CA ALA A 6 -3.86 -81.03 -33.27
C ALA A 6 -2.36 -80.95 -32.91
N SER A 7 -1.99 -79.89 -32.17
CA SER A 7 -0.84 -79.89 -31.27
C SER A 7 -1.08 -78.88 -30.14
N ALA A 8 -0.77 -79.32 -28.92
CA ALA A 8 -1.03 -78.66 -27.65
C ALA A 8 0.04 -77.62 -27.27
N VAL A 9 -0.44 -76.57 -26.58
CA VAL A 9 0.13 -75.80 -25.46
C VAL A 9 1.63 -75.45 -25.47
N ALA A 10 1.91 -74.14 -25.54
CA ALA A 10 3.06 -73.50 -24.88
C ALA A 10 2.70 -72.04 -24.51
N ALA A 11 2.96 -71.65 -23.26
CA ALA A 11 2.76 -70.30 -22.74
C ALA A 11 3.89 -69.34 -23.16
N PRO A 12 3.65 -68.04 -23.43
CA PRO A 12 4.74 -67.10 -23.72
C PRO A 12 5.24 -66.38 -22.46
N SER A 13 6.48 -66.73 -22.10
CA SER A 13 7.65 -65.86 -21.82
C SER A 13 7.47 -64.51 -21.09
N GLN A 14 8.15 -64.42 -19.94
CA GLN A 14 8.58 -63.18 -19.27
C GLN A 14 9.42 -62.28 -20.19
N ILE A 15 9.14 -60.97 -20.16
CA ILE A 15 9.99 -59.92 -20.74
C ILE A 15 10.64 -59.15 -19.57
N SER A 16 11.95 -58.97 -19.69
CA SER A 16 12.87 -58.29 -18.77
C SER A 16 12.60 -56.78 -18.60
N PRO A 17 12.99 -56.16 -17.47
CA PRO A 17 12.86 -54.72 -17.28
C PRO A 17 14.01 -53.99 -17.98
N LEU A 18 13.68 -53.16 -18.98
CA LEU A 18 14.59 -52.18 -19.56
C LEU A 18 14.76 -51.01 -18.57
N SER A 19 16.01 -50.85 -18.12
CA SER A 19 16.52 -49.69 -17.40
C SER A 19 16.42 -48.42 -18.26
N GLY A 20 15.55 -47.49 -17.87
CA GLY A 20 15.57 -46.10 -18.34
C GLY A 20 15.77 -45.19 -17.13
N GLY A 21 16.99 -44.67 -16.97
CA GLY A 21 17.27 -43.61 -15.99
C GLY A 21 16.55 -42.30 -16.35
N PRO A 22 16.33 -41.39 -15.39
CA PRO A 22 15.72 -40.10 -15.67
C PRO A 22 16.67 -39.23 -16.48
N ASP A 23 16.20 -38.73 -17.63
CA ASP A 23 16.88 -37.72 -18.44
C ASP A 23 17.19 -36.46 -17.60
N PRO A 24 18.46 -36.05 -17.47
CA PRO A 24 18.85 -34.83 -16.77
C PRO A 24 18.91 -33.66 -17.76
N SER A 25 17.80 -33.27 -18.36
CA SER A 25 17.77 -32.07 -19.22
C SER A 25 16.41 -31.39 -19.29
N PHE A 26 15.87 -31.01 -18.13
CA PHE A 26 14.95 -29.87 -18.06
C PHE A 26 15.56 -28.82 -17.15
N SER A 27 16.59 -28.12 -17.65
CA SER A 27 16.94 -26.84 -17.06
C SER A 27 15.75 -25.91 -17.32
N ALA A 28 15.03 -25.53 -16.27
CA ALA A 28 14.04 -24.46 -16.34
C ALA A 28 14.78 -23.18 -16.74
N SER A 29 14.84 -22.89 -18.04
CA SER A 29 15.35 -21.63 -18.55
C SER A 29 14.46 -20.54 -17.97
N ALA A 30 15.01 -19.75 -17.06
CA ALA A 30 14.31 -18.59 -16.51
C ALA A 30 13.89 -17.73 -17.71
N ALA A 31 12.58 -17.58 -17.93
CA ALA A 31 12.06 -16.85 -19.08
C ALA A 31 12.68 -15.45 -19.10
N VAL A 32 13.56 -15.20 -20.08
CA VAL A 32 14.25 -13.93 -20.21
C VAL A 32 13.23 -12.87 -20.62
N ILE A 33 13.03 -11.88 -19.76
CA ILE A 33 12.19 -10.73 -20.09
C ILE A 33 12.85 -10.00 -21.25
N ARG A 34 12.14 -9.86 -22.37
CA ARG A 34 12.60 -9.02 -23.47
C ARG A 34 12.70 -7.57 -22.98
N PRO A 35 13.88 -6.93 -23.03
CA PRO A 35 14.07 -5.58 -22.48
C PRO A 35 13.09 -4.55 -23.06
N SER A 36 12.70 -4.70 -24.32
CA SER A 36 11.70 -3.86 -24.99
C SER A 36 10.32 -3.91 -24.33
N LEU A 37 9.85 -5.10 -23.92
CA LEU A 37 8.55 -5.22 -23.25
C LEU A 37 8.60 -4.68 -21.81
N ALA A 38 9.72 -4.89 -21.09
CA ALA A 38 9.91 -4.28 -19.77
C ALA A 38 9.89 -2.74 -19.84
N LEU A 39 10.53 -2.20 -20.88
CA LEU A 39 10.55 -0.76 -21.11
C LEU A 39 9.14 -0.21 -21.36
N VAL A 40 8.32 -0.90 -22.16
CA VAL A 40 6.92 -0.51 -22.41
C VAL A 40 6.10 -0.48 -21.12
N VAL A 41 6.25 -1.49 -20.25
CA VAL A 41 5.53 -1.57 -18.96
C VAL A 41 5.87 -0.40 -18.03
N LEU A 42 7.06 0.18 -18.14
CA LEU A 42 7.46 1.33 -17.35
C LEU A 42 7.13 2.66 -18.05
N LEU A 43 7.36 2.76 -19.35
CA LEU A 43 7.21 4.02 -20.09
C LEU A 43 5.74 4.41 -20.30
N VAL A 44 4.85 3.46 -20.59
CA VAL A 44 3.44 3.79 -20.87
C VAL A 44 2.73 4.35 -19.63
N PRO A 45 2.81 3.73 -18.43
CA PRO A 45 2.20 4.30 -17.23
C PRO A 45 2.87 5.62 -16.80
N THR A 46 4.16 5.79 -17.09
CA THR A 46 4.90 7.04 -16.82
C THR A 46 4.44 8.16 -17.75
N LEU A 47 4.29 7.88 -19.04
CA LEU A 47 3.74 8.82 -20.02
C LEU A 47 2.33 9.23 -19.63
N LEU A 48 1.48 8.29 -19.22
CA LEU A 48 0.11 8.61 -18.80
C LEU A 48 0.11 9.55 -17.57
N ARG A 49 0.96 9.32 -16.58
CA ARG A 49 1.14 10.23 -15.43
C ARG A 49 1.58 11.63 -15.85
N ILE A 50 2.56 11.73 -16.75
CA ILE A 50 3.02 13.01 -17.31
C ILE A 50 1.88 13.72 -18.05
N LEU A 51 1.13 13.02 -18.89
CA LEU A 51 0.00 13.59 -19.62
C LEU A 51 -1.10 14.10 -18.67
N VAL A 52 -1.42 13.34 -17.61
CA VAL A 52 -2.36 13.78 -16.58
C VAL A 52 -1.83 15.01 -15.83
N ALA A 53 -0.52 15.10 -15.57
CA ALA A 53 0.11 16.21 -14.87
C ALA A 53 0.01 17.58 -15.58
N TYR A 54 -0.21 17.59 -16.91
CA TYR A 54 -0.48 18.81 -17.67
C TYR A 54 -1.84 19.44 -17.36
N HIS A 55 -2.79 18.67 -16.85
CA HIS A 55 -4.10 19.19 -16.48
C HIS A 55 -4.03 20.07 -15.21
N PRO A 56 -5.10 20.84 -14.91
CA PRO A 56 -5.16 21.61 -13.67
C PRO A 56 -4.97 20.74 -12.43
N HIS A 57 -4.28 21.27 -11.42
CA HIS A 57 -4.20 20.63 -10.11
C HIS A 57 -5.38 21.07 -9.23
N SER A 58 -5.52 20.45 -8.06
CA SER A 58 -6.54 20.88 -7.11
C SER A 58 -6.32 22.33 -6.70
N GLY A 59 -7.40 23.11 -6.74
CA GLY A 59 -7.42 24.52 -6.37
C GLY A 59 -6.73 25.50 -7.31
N GLN A 60 -6.27 25.07 -8.49
CA GLN A 60 -5.59 25.95 -9.45
C GLN A 60 -6.48 27.15 -9.85
N ASP A 61 -5.88 28.33 -9.95
CA ASP A 61 -6.50 29.62 -10.24
C ASP A 61 -7.58 30.01 -9.19
N ASN A 62 -7.54 29.39 -8.01
CA ASN A 62 -8.59 29.44 -6.98
C ASN A 62 -10.00 29.12 -7.53
N HIS A 63 -10.09 28.18 -8.47
CA HIS A 63 -11.31 27.93 -9.25
C HIS A 63 -12.53 27.55 -8.39
N HIS A 64 -12.33 26.87 -7.27
CA HIS A 64 -13.40 26.49 -6.34
C HIS A 64 -13.90 27.66 -5.48
N GLY A 65 -13.23 28.82 -5.51
CA GLY A 65 -13.67 30.06 -4.88
C GLY A 65 -13.67 30.05 -3.35
N SER A 66 -13.00 29.09 -2.71
CA SER A 66 -12.95 29.00 -1.24
C SER A 66 -11.90 29.94 -0.67
N LEU A 67 -12.35 30.99 0.03
CA LEU A 67 -11.47 31.89 0.78
C LEU A 67 -10.72 31.17 1.92
N SER A 68 -11.24 30.06 2.43
CA SER A 68 -10.63 29.28 3.52
C SER A 68 -9.73 28.14 3.05
N ALA A 69 -9.68 27.85 1.75
CA ALA A 69 -8.92 26.73 1.18
C ALA A 69 -8.29 27.14 -0.16
N TYR A 70 -7.75 28.35 -0.25
CA TYR A 70 -7.11 28.86 -1.46
C TYR A 70 -6.07 27.87 -2.00
N GLY A 71 -6.06 27.59 -3.31
CA GLY A 71 -5.03 26.78 -3.96
C GLY A 71 -5.07 25.26 -3.69
N GLY A 72 -6.01 24.78 -2.87
CA GLY A 72 -6.30 23.35 -2.68
C GLY A 72 -5.12 22.54 -2.13
N ASP A 73 -5.11 21.23 -2.43
CA ASP A 73 -4.06 20.32 -1.96
C ASP A 73 -2.68 20.65 -2.54
N TYR A 74 -2.60 21.29 -3.72
CA TYR A 74 -1.33 21.74 -4.30
C TYR A 74 -0.67 22.81 -3.44
N GLU A 75 -1.45 23.84 -3.08
CA GLU A 75 -0.96 24.92 -2.21
C GLU A 75 -0.63 24.42 -0.81
N ALA A 76 -1.37 23.45 -0.28
CA ALA A 76 -1.03 22.83 0.99
C ALA A 76 0.38 22.23 0.97
N GLN A 77 0.72 21.46 -0.07
CA GLN A 77 2.06 20.88 -0.19
C GLN A 77 3.14 21.95 -0.39
N ARG A 78 2.88 22.99 -1.20
CA ARG A 78 3.82 24.11 -1.38
C ARG A 78 4.08 24.84 -0.07
N HIS A 79 3.01 25.16 0.67
CA HIS A 79 3.12 25.83 1.96
C HIS A 79 3.90 24.98 2.98
N TRP A 80 3.75 23.65 2.95
CA TRP A 80 4.59 22.75 3.76
C TRP A 80 6.07 22.82 3.37
N MET A 81 6.40 22.98 2.09
CA MET A 81 7.78 23.20 1.64
C MET A 81 8.34 24.53 2.15
N GLU A 82 7.56 25.61 2.03
CA GLU A 82 7.90 26.95 2.56
C GLU A 82 8.17 26.91 4.07
N LEU A 83 7.22 26.42 4.87
CA LEU A 83 7.34 26.47 6.33
C LEU A 83 8.47 25.57 6.84
N THR A 84 8.67 24.39 6.22
CA THR A 84 9.72 23.47 6.68
C THR A 84 11.11 23.93 6.28
N LEU A 85 11.25 24.71 5.20
CA LEU A 85 12.51 25.29 4.77
C LEU A 85 12.97 26.44 5.67
N HIS A 86 12.03 27.27 6.14
CA HIS A 86 12.36 28.53 6.80
C HIS A 86 12.21 28.52 8.32
N LEU A 87 11.34 27.67 8.88
CA LEU A 87 11.06 27.69 10.32
C LEU A 87 11.91 26.67 11.09
N PRO A 88 12.25 26.98 12.36
CA PRO A 88 12.80 25.99 13.27
C PRO A 88 11.86 24.78 13.40
N LEU A 89 12.44 23.59 13.60
CA LEU A 89 11.70 22.33 13.64
C LEU A 89 10.53 22.33 14.65
N GLY A 90 10.70 22.98 15.80
CA GLY A 90 9.68 23.09 16.83
C GLY A 90 8.44 23.90 16.45
N GLU A 91 8.48 24.64 15.34
CA GLU A 91 7.39 25.52 14.89
C GLU A 91 6.59 24.93 13.72
N TRP A 92 7.06 23.85 13.09
CA TRP A 92 6.46 23.28 11.88
C TRP A 92 4.97 22.91 12.02
N TYR A 93 4.56 22.47 13.21
CA TYR A 93 3.17 22.05 13.50
C TYR A 93 2.34 23.12 14.24
N ALA A 94 2.92 24.31 14.47
CA ALA A 94 2.28 25.41 15.19
C ALA A 94 2.09 26.66 14.31
N TYR A 95 2.84 26.77 13.22
CA TYR A 95 2.81 27.91 12.32
C TYR A 95 1.51 27.98 11.51
N LYS A 96 0.92 29.18 11.45
CA LYS A 96 -0.20 29.61 10.59
C LYS A 96 -1.25 28.52 10.33
N LEU A 97 -1.86 28.01 11.40
CA LEU A 97 -2.77 26.86 11.35
C LEU A 97 -4.07 27.10 10.56
N ASP A 98 -4.39 28.36 10.29
CA ASP A 98 -5.52 28.85 9.49
C ASP A 98 -5.26 28.82 7.98
N TYR A 99 -4.00 28.66 7.55
CA TYR A 99 -3.61 28.57 6.14
C TYR A 99 -2.78 27.30 5.92
N TRP A 100 -3.46 26.20 5.56
CA TRP A 100 -2.83 24.91 5.23
C TRP A 100 -1.75 24.41 6.20
N GLY A 101 -2.02 24.49 7.50
CA GLY A 101 -1.10 23.95 8.51
C GLY A 101 -0.76 22.46 8.28
N LEU A 102 0.42 22.05 8.75
CA LEU A 102 0.96 20.72 8.53
C LEU A 102 0.10 19.64 9.25
N ASP A 103 -0.59 18.81 8.45
CA ASP A 103 -1.56 17.81 8.93
C ASP A 103 -1.06 16.36 8.82
N TYR A 104 0.13 16.15 8.26
CA TYR A 104 0.73 14.83 8.05
C TYR A 104 1.87 14.57 9.04
N PRO A 105 2.22 13.30 9.30
CA PRO A 105 3.23 12.96 10.30
C PRO A 105 4.66 13.34 9.84
N PRO A 106 5.65 13.23 10.75
CA PRO A 106 7.01 13.74 10.53
C PRO A 106 7.70 13.39 9.22
N LEU A 107 7.48 12.19 8.64
CA LEU A 107 8.18 11.82 7.41
C LEU A 107 7.77 12.69 6.24
N THR A 108 6.50 13.09 6.16
CA THR A 108 6.05 14.05 5.14
C THR A 108 6.74 15.38 5.34
N ALA A 109 6.84 15.87 6.57
CA ALA A 109 7.49 17.14 6.86
C ALA A 109 8.95 17.15 6.38
N TYR A 110 9.69 16.06 6.64
CA TYR A 110 11.06 15.91 6.14
C TYR A 110 11.16 15.83 4.62
N VAL A 111 10.19 15.18 3.96
CA VAL A 111 10.15 15.14 2.49
C VAL A 111 9.77 16.50 1.91
N SER A 112 8.83 17.22 2.51
CA SER A 112 8.51 18.61 2.16
C SER A 112 9.72 19.52 2.32
N TRP A 113 10.51 19.34 3.38
CA TRP A 113 11.77 20.08 3.55
C TRP A 113 12.76 19.84 2.40
N LEU A 114 12.99 18.58 2.03
CA LEU A 114 13.85 18.24 0.89
C LEU A 114 13.31 18.79 -0.43
N CYS A 115 12.00 18.71 -0.66
CA CYS A 115 11.36 19.30 -1.82
C CYS A 115 11.39 20.84 -1.79
N GLY A 116 11.38 21.48 -0.62
CA GLY A 116 11.53 22.93 -0.49
C GLY A 116 12.92 23.40 -0.90
N ILE A 117 13.96 22.68 -0.49
CA ILE A 117 15.34 22.93 -0.96
C ILE A 117 15.42 22.85 -2.49
N GLY A 118 14.83 21.80 -3.07
CA GLY A 118 14.80 21.64 -4.52
C GLY A 118 13.99 22.74 -5.24
N SER A 119 12.90 23.21 -4.65
CA SER A 119 12.07 24.29 -5.22
C SER A 119 12.86 25.61 -5.24
N ALA A 120 13.47 25.98 -4.11
CA ALA A 120 14.30 27.18 -4.02
C ALA A 120 15.45 27.16 -5.04
N TYR A 121 16.09 26.00 -5.23
CA TYR A 121 17.24 25.87 -6.12
C TYR A 121 16.89 25.79 -7.62
N LEU A 122 15.82 25.08 -7.99
CA LEU A 122 15.48 24.80 -9.39
C LEU A 122 14.44 25.76 -9.97
N VAL A 123 13.56 26.31 -9.12
CA VAL A 123 12.49 27.22 -9.54
C VAL A 123 12.87 28.65 -9.19
N GLY A 124 13.26 28.88 -7.94
CA GLY A 124 13.60 30.20 -7.38
C GLY A 124 13.13 30.33 -5.94
N GLU A 125 13.81 31.17 -5.15
CA GLU A 125 13.50 31.38 -3.73
C GLU A 125 12.07 31.94 -3.53
N GLU A 126 11.56 32.69 -4.51
CA GLU A 126 10.20 33.23 -4.53
C GLU A 126 9.11 32.15 -4.47
N SER A 127 9.39 30.92 -4.90
CA SER A 127 8.42 29.81 -4.86
C SER A 127 8.09 29.32 -3.45
N VAL A 128 9.00 29.58 -2.50
CA VAL A 128 8.93 29.12 -1.11
C VAL A 128 9.24 30.23 -0.12
N ALA A 129 9.18 31.50 -0.55
CA ALA A 129 9.47 32.65 0.29
C ALA A 129 8.44 32.78 1.44
N LEU A 130 8.92 32.72 2.68
CA LEU A 130 8.08 32.73 3.88
C LEU A 130 7.16 33.97 3.93
N GLY A 131 5.84 33.74 3.93
CA GLY A 131 4.79 34.76 4.01
C GLY A 131 4.58 35.59 2.73
N ALA A 132 5.39 35.39 1.69
CA ALA A 132 5.30 36.11 0.42
C ALA A 132 4.88 35.22 -0.76
N SER A 133 5.06 33.90 -0.62
CA SER A 133 4.79 32.90 -1.66
C SER A 133 3.41 32.24 -1.54
N GLU A 134 2.53 32.75 -0.68
CA GLU A 134 1.17 32.25 -0.51
C GLU A 134 0.38 32.39 -1.82
N GLY A 135 -0.07 31.25 -2.35
CA GLY A 135 -0.72 31.17 -3.64
C GLY A 135 0.18 31.39 -4.85
N TYR A 136 1.47 31.07 -4.73
CA TYR A 136 2.43 31.15 -5.82
C TYR A 136 2.06 30.21 -6.98
N GLU A 137 1.66 30.80 -8.11
CA GLU A 137 1.35 30.10 -9.35
C GLU A 137 2.36 30.45 -10.44
N ASP A 138 3.13 29.45 -10.86
CA ASP A 138 4.10 29.57 -11.95
C ASP A 138 4.20 28.23 -12.71
N PRO A 139 4.26 28.23 -14.06
CA PRO A 139 4.38 26.99 -14.84
C PRO A 139 5.62 26.16 -14.51
N THR A 140 6.76 26.79 -14.21
CA THR A 140 8.00 26.10 -13.83
C THR A 140 7.86 25.44 -12.47
N HIS A 141 7.25 26.13 -11.51
CA HIS A 141 6.90 25.57 -10.21
C HIS A 141 5.94 24.38 -10.33
N LYS A 142 4.90 24.49 -11.16
CA LYS A 142 4.00 23.38 -11.47
C LYS A 142 4.76 22.18 -12.05
N ALA A 143 5.66 22.41 -13.00
CA ALA A 143 6.48 21.35 -13.57
C ALA A 143 7.38 20.69 -12.51
N TYR A 144 8.02 21.48 -11.65
CA TYR A 144 8.83 20.99 -10.54
C TYR A 144 8.02 20.12 -9.58
N MET A 145 6.89 20.64 -9.10
CA MET A 145 5.98 19.96 -8.19
C MET A 145 5.48 18.64 -8.78
N ARG A 146 5.02 18.62 -10.03
CA ARG A 146 4.63 17.38 -10.73
C ARG A 146 5.81 16.41 -10.87
N GLY A 147 7.00 16.93 -11.15
CA GLY A 147 8.24 16.15 -11.24
C GLY A 147 8.61 15.45 -9.92
N THR A 148 8.45 16.12 -8.78
CA THR A 148 8.71 15.51 -7.47
C THR A 148 7.77 14.35 -7.16
N VAL A 149 6.47 14.49 -7.45
CA VAL A 149 5.49 13.40 -7.32
C VAL A 149 5.89 12.21 -8.21
N LEU A 150 6.24 12.47 -9.47
CA LEU A 150 6.67 11.43 -10.41
C LEU A 150 7.95 10.72 -9.98
N ALA A 151 8.94 11.47 -9.50
CA ALA A 151 10.20 10.91 -9.01
C ALA A 151 9.97 10.01 -7.79
N LEU A 152 9.19 10.46 -6.81
CA LEU A 152 8.89 9.69 -5.61
C LEU A 152 8.01 8.45 -5.91
N ASP A 153 7.03 8.57 -6.81
CA ASP A 153 6.22 7.44 -7.31
C ASP A 153 7.11 6.37 -7.96
N ALA A 154 8.01 6.79 -8.85
CA ALA A 154 8.96 5.90 -9.53
C ALA A 154 9.95 5.22 -8.56
N LEU A 155 10.46 5.96 -7.57
CA LEU A 155 11.43 5.43 -6.61
C LEU A 155 10.80 4.44 -5.62
N VAL A 156 9.57 4.71 -5.15
CA VAL A 156 8.96 3.98 -4.03
C VAL A 156 7.88 3.01 -4.51
N TYR A 157 6.88 3.49 -5.24
CA TYR A 157 5.71 2.69 -5.61
C TYR A 157 6.00 1.75 -6.78
N TYR A 158 6.63 2.24 -7.85
CA TYR A 158 7.00 1.40 -9.01
C TYR A 158 7.90 0.24 -8.60
N THR A 159 8.91 0.52 -7.76
CA THR A 159 9.84 -0.51 -7.30
C THR A 159 9.14 -1.54 -6.41
N ALA A 160 8.22 -1.11 -5.55
CA ALA A 160 7.40 -2.01 -4.73
C ALA A 160 6.52 -2.92 -5.61
N VAL A 161 5.75 -2.31 -6.53
CA VAL A 161 4.88 -3.04 -7.46
C VAL A 161 5.66 -4.09 -8.24
N TRP A 162 6.84 -3.72 -8.75
CA TRP A 162 7.70 -4.67 -9.48
C TRP A 162 8.21 -5.81 -8.59
N ALA A 163 8.62 -5.51 -7.35
CA ALA A 163 9.10 -6.51 -6.41
C ALA A 163 8.01 -7.52 -6.01
N LEU A 164 6.77 -7.07 -5.81
CA LEU A 164 5.64 -7.96 -5.55
C LEU A 164 5.22 -8.72 -6.82
N ALA A 165 5.16 -8.07 -7.98
CA ALA A 165 4.82 -8.72 -9.24
C ALA A 165 5.80 -9.86 -9.56
N LYS A 166 7.10 -9.67 -9.28
CA LYS A 166 8.13 -10.70 -9.43
C LYS A 166 7.87 -11.95 -8.59
N ARG A 167 7.32 -11.77 -7.38
CA ARG A 167 6.95 -12.88 -6.50
C ARG A 167 5.66 -13.55 -6.97
N LEU A 168 4.59 -12.77 -7.12
CA LEU A 168 3.24 -13.28 -7.38
C LEU A 168 3.08 -13.96 -8.75
N ALA A 169 3.85 -13.54 -9.76
CA ALA A 169 3.85 -14.14 -11.11
C ALA A 169 4.78 -15.36 -11.25
N GLY A 170 5.53 -15.72 -10.21
CA GLY A 170 6.49 -16.82 -10.24
C GLY A 170 7.50 -16.72 -11.39
N SER A 171 7.63 -17.80 -12.17
CA SER A 171 8.56 -17.90 -13.30
C SER A 171 8.03 -17.27 -14.61
N SER A 172 6.77 -16.85 -14.65
CA SER A 172 6.15 -16.28 -15.85
C SER A 172 6.56 -14.81 -16.02
N ALA A 173 7.42 -14.57 -17.01
CA ALA A 173 7.82 -13.22 -17.40
C ALA A 173 6.61 -12.40 -17.91
N GLY A 174 5.70 -13.04 -18.64
CA GLY A 174 4.48 -12.40 -19.16
C GLY A 174 3.55 -11.95 -18.03
N ASP A 175 3.23 -12.84 -17.10
CA ASP A 175 2.35 -12.51 -15.96
C ASP A 175 2.98 -11.44 -15.06
N ARG A 176 4.31 -11.45 -14.91
CA ARG A 176 5.04 -10.42 -14.15
C ARG A 176 4.89 -9.05 -14.77
N LEU A 177 5.15 -8.97 -16.08
CA LEU A 177 5.00 -7.73 -16.84
C LEU A 177 3.54 -7.26 -16.82
N TRP A 178 2.59 -8.16 -17.01
CA TRP A 178 1.17 -7.84 -17.02
C TRP A 178 0.66 -7.37 -15.67
N LEU A 179 1.00 -8.07 -14.59
CA LEU A 179 0.62 -7.67 -13.23
C LEU A 179 1.20 -6.32 -12.85
N GLY A 180 2.49 -6.10 -13.12
CA GLY A 180 3.14 -4.81 -12.90
C GLY A 180 2.44 -3.70 -13.69
N PHE A 181 2.15 -3.95 -14.97
CA PHE A 181 1.45 -3.00 -15.83
C PHE A 181 0.04 -2.65 -15.32
N MET A 182 -0.77 -3.66 -14.97
CA MET A 182 -2.13 -3.46 -14.45
C MET A 182 -2.15 -2.71 -13.09
N ALA A 183 -1.16 -2.96 -12.23
CA ALA A 183 -1.02 -2.25 -10.96
C ALA A 183 -0.54 -0.80 -11.14
N LEU A 184 0.34 -0.53 -12.13
CA LEU A 184 0.81 0.82 -12.45
C LEU A 184 -0.21 1.65 -13.22
N MET A 185 -1.11 1.02 -13.96
CA MET A 185 -2.17 1.67 -14.73
C MET A 185 -3.46 1.93 -13.94
N GLN A 186 -3.44 1.79 -12.61
CA GLN A 186 -4.61 2.01 -11.75
C GLN A 186 -5.10 3.46 -11.86
N PRO A 187 -6.30 3.72 -12.44
CA PRO A 187 -6.70 5.07 -12.82
C PRO A 187 -6.96 5.96 -11.60
N ALA A 188 -7.55 5.43 -10.52
CA ALA A 188 -7.73 6.17 -9.27
C ALA A 188 -6.40 6.70 -8.69
N ILE A 189 -5.34 5.89 -8.68
CA ILE A 189 -4.03 6.30 -8.14
C ILE A 189 -3.41 7.38 -9.04
N ILE A 190 -3.44 7.18 -10.36
CA ILE A 190 -2.88 8.15 -11.32
C ILE A 190 -3.59 9.49 -11.21
N LEU A 191 -4.93 9.51 -11.22
CA LEU A 191 -5.71 10.74 -11.23
C LEU A 191 -5.57 11.53 -9.94
N ILE A 192 -5.45 10.87 -8.78
CA ILE A 192 -5.31 11.56 -7.50
C ILE A 192 -3.88 12.08 -7.29
N ASP A 193 -2.85 11.29 -7.56
CA ASP A 193 -1.48 11.75 -7.32
C ASP A 193 -1.01 12.74 -8.41
N HIS A 194 -1.22 12.40 -9.68
CA HIS A 194 -0.69 13.16 -10.82
C HIS A 194 -1.66 14.17 -11.40
N GLY A 195 -2.96 14.08 -11.08
CA GLY A 195 -3.97 15.07 -11.45
C GLY A 195 -4.29 16.00 -10.29
N HIS A 196 -4.96 15.49 -9.26
CA HIS A 196 -5.38 16.25 -8.08
C HIS A 196 -4.21 16.83 -7.27
N PHE A 197 -3.04 16.19 -7.32
CA PHE A 197 -1.78 16.55 -6.64
C PHE A 197 -1.69 16.03 -5.19
N GLN A 198 -1.21 14.80 -5.06
CA GLN A 198 -0.99 14.14 -3.77
C GLN A 198 0.25 13.23 -3.83
N TYR A 199 0.86 12.96 -2.68
CA TYR A 199 1.97 12.01 -2.52
C TYR A 199 1.50 10.67 -1.94
N ASN A 200 0.34 10.11 -2.36
CA ASN A 200 -0.16 8.86 -1.75
C ASN A 200 0.75 7.67 -2.05
N THR A 201 1.28 7.61 -3.27
CA THR A 201 2.15 6.54 -3.78
C THR A 201 3.38 6.29 -2.91
N VAL A 202 3.91 7.29 -2.20
CA VAL A 202 5.01 7.09 -1.25
C VAL A 202 4.57 6.22 -0.07
N SER A 203 3.47 6.59 0.60
CA SER A 203 2.95 5.81 1.72
C SER A 203 2.45 4.42 1.28
N LEU A 204 1.74 4.35 0.15
CA LEU A 204 1.26 3.10 -0.44
C LEU A 204 2.42 2.18 -0.83
N GLY A 205 3.46 2.72 -1.47
CA GLY A 205 4.64 1.96 -1.88
C GLY A 205 5.47 1.47 -0.69
N LEU A 206 5.62 2.28 0.37
CA LEU A 206 6.24 1.84 1.63
C LEU A 206 5.44 0.70 2.28
N ALA A 207 4.11 0.75 2.25
CA ALA A 207 3.26 -0.33 2.75
C ALA A 207 3.41 -1.61 1.91
N LEU A 208 3.45 -1.50 0.58
CA LEU A 208 3.69 -2.66 -0.30
C LEU A 208 5.09 -3.26 -0.07
N TRP A 209 6.13 -2.43 0.03
CA TRP A 209 7.47 -2.87 0.39
C TRP A 209 7.50 -3.56 1.75
N SER A 210 6.76 -3.03 2.72
CA SER A 210 6.60 -3.66 4.02
C SER A 210 5.99 -5.06 3.90
N PHE A 211 4.89 -5.21 3.14
CA PHE A 211 4.25 -6.51 2.90
C PHE A 211 5.19 -7.49 2.19
N HIS A 212 5.97 -7.00 1.23
CA HIS A 212 7.01 -7.79 0.58
C HIS A 212 8.00 -8.33 1.61
N PHE A 213 8.70 -7.47 2.36
CA PHE A 213 9.73 -7.91 3.29
C PHE A 213 9.17 -8.77 4.42
N MET A 214 8.07 -8.39 5.07
CA MET A 214 7.59 -9.17 6.21
C MET A 214 7.14 -10.60 5.85
N THR A 215 6.86 -10.86 4.58
CA THR A 215 6.47 -12.17 4.06
C THR A 215 7.59 -12.89 3.31
N LEU A 216 8.81 -12.31 3.21
CA LEU A 216 9.96 -13.00 2.63
C LEU A 216 10.43 -14.13 3.54
N GLY A 217 10.76 -15.28 2.94
CA GLY A 217 11.20 -16.47 3.67
C GLY A 217 10.16 -17.06 4.62
N ALA A 218 8.90 -16.58 4.56
CA ALA A 218 7.80 -17.15 5.31
C ALA A 218 7.51 -18.56 4.79
N GLY A 219 7.59 -19.57 5.66
CA GLY A 219 7.53 -20.97 5.24
C GLY A 219 8.83 -21.55 4.68
N GLY A 220 9.99 -20.92 4.88
CA GLY A 220 11.31 -21.53 4.63
C GLY A 220 11.83 -22.35 5.83
N ASP A 221 13.09 -22.82 5.78
CA ASP A 221 13.78 -23.28 6.99
C ASP A 221 13.79 -22.10 7.97
N GLY A 222 13.12 -22.23 9.12
CA GLY A 222 12.81 -21.18 10.12
C GLY A 222 14.01 -20.49 10.75
N SER A 223 14.93 -20.00 9.93
CA SER A 223 16.16 -19.33 10.28
C SER A 223 15.85 -17.94 10.82
N LEU A 224 16.66 -17.50 11.77
CA LEU A 224 16.68 -16.13 12.28
C LEU A 224 16.74 -15.09 11.13
N ALA A 225 17.29 -15.46 9.97
CA ALA A 225 17.30 -14.64 8.76
C ALA A 225 15.88 -14.27 8.27
N ALA A 226 14.92 -15.21 8.31
CA ALA A 226 13.54 -14.95 7.90
C ALA A 226 12.84 -13.96 8.85
N PHE A 227 13.13 -14.02 10.15
CA PHE A 227 12.59 -13.09 11.14
C PHE A 227 13.16 -11.67 10.99
N ARG A 228 14.41 -11.52 10.53
CA ARG A 228 14.99 -10.21 10.21
C ARG A 228 14.19 -9.48 9.13
N HIS A 229 13.58 -10.20 8.18
CA HIS A 229 12.72 -9.57 7.18
C HIS A 229 11.40 -9.04 7.77
N CYS A 230 10.86 -9.66 8.83
CA CYS A 230 9.74 -9.09 9.59
C CYS A 230 10.12 -7.77 10.27
N VAL A 231 11.34 -7.67 10.80
CA VAL A 231 11.89 -6.41 11.35
C VAL A 231 11.97 -5.35 10.26
N THR A 232 12.58 -5.65 9.11
CA THR A 232 12.64 -4.71 7.97
C THR A 232 11.25 -4.28 7.49
N GLY A 233 10.32 -5.23 7.37
CA GLY A 233 8.93 -4.93 7.04
C GLY A 233 8.27 -4.01 8.08
N SER A 234 8.54 -4.20 9.37
CA SER A 234 8.00 -3.36 10.45
C SER A 234 8.54 -1.93 10.41
N VAL A 235 9.82 -1.75 10.08
CA VAL A 235 10.41 -0.42 9.83
C VAL A 235 9.68 0.26 8.67
N LEU A 236 9.56 -0.41 7.53
CA LEU A 236 8.91 0.15 6.34
C LEU A 236 7.43 0.47 6.56
N PHE A 237 6.71 -0.36 7.34
CA PHE A 237 5.33 -0.07 7.71
C PHE A 237 5.24 1.17 8.61
N SER A 238 6.14 1.28 9.58
CA SER A 238 6.23 2.45 10.46
C SER A 238 6.55 3.71 9.66
N LEU A 239 7.43 3.63 8.65
CA LEU A 239 7.69 4.74 7.74
C LEU A 239 6.45 5.09 6.90
N SER A 240 5.69 4.10 6.40
CA SER A 240 4.42 4.33 5.69
C SER A 240 3.42 5.10 6.56
N LEU A 241 3.27 4.68 7.84
CA LEU A 241 2.43 5.36 8.84
C LEU A 241 2.89 6.78 9.12
N ASN A 242 4.21 6.99 9.17
CA ASN A 242 4.80 8.31 9.40
C ASN A 242 4.82 9.21 8.16
N PHE A 243 4.51 8.69 6.98
CA PHE A 243 4.25 9.48 5.79
C PHE A 243 2.77 9.87 5.69
N LYS A 244 1.86 8.92 5.96
CA LYS A 244 0.42 9.22 5.94
C LYS A 244 -0.29 8.36 6.96
N GLN A 245 -0.93 9.01 7.93
CA GLN A 245 -1.64 8.35 9.03
C GLN A 245 -2.76 7.41 8.53
N MET A 246 -3.27 7.63 7.31
CA MET A 246 -4.25 6.76 6.67
C MET A 246 -3.76 5.31 6.49
N SER A 247 -2.44 5.06 6.48
CA SER A 247 -1.88 3.70 6.50
C SER A 247 -2.22 2.90 7.77
N LEU A 248 -2.77 3.55 8.81
CA LEU A 248 -3.36 2.86 9.96
C LEU A 248 -4.47 1.88 9.56
N TYR A 249 -5.08 2.07 8.39
CA TYR A 249 -6.11 1.17 7.87
C TYR A 249 -5.59 -0.25 7.61
N TYR A 250 -4.28 -0.41 7.42
CA TYR A 250 -3.62 -1.72 7.33
C TYR A 250 -3.14 -2.25 8.68
N ALA A 251 -3.08 -1.42 9.72
CA ALA A 251 -2.40 -1.77 10.97
C ALA A 251 -2.98 -3.01 11.67
N PRO A 252 -4.31 -3.22 11.74
CA PRO A 252 -4.85 -4.45 12.32
C PRO A 252 -4.43 -5.73 11.57
N ALA A 253 -4.41 -5.67 10.24
CA ALA A 253 -3.97 -6.79 9.40
C ALA A 253 -2.46 -7.07 9.62
N VAL A 254 -1.62 -6.04 9.52
CA VAL A 254 -0.17 -6.15 9.71
C VAL A 254 0.15 -6.66 11.12
N PHE A 255 -0.50 -6.10 12.15
CA PHE A 255 -0.31 -6.50 13.53
C PHE A 255 -0.67 -7.96 13.73
N ALA A 256 -1.85 -8.40 13.28
CA ALA A 256 -2.30 -9.78 13.45
C ALA A 256 -1.35 -10.77 12.75
N TYR A 257 -0.89 -10.44 11.53
CA TYR A 257 0.08 -11.25 10.80
C TYR A 257 1.42 -11.37 11.54
N LEU A 258 2.01 -10.24 11.94
CA LEU A 258 3.30 -10.20 12.64
C LEU A 258 3.23 -10.83 14.04
N LEU A 259 2.11 -10.66 14.74
CA LEU A 259 1.85 -11.36 15.98
C LEU A 259 1.84 -12.87 15.75
N GLY A 260 1.15 -13.33 14.70
CA GLY A 260 1.18 -14.73 14.28
C GLY A 260 2.61 -15.23 14.03
N ARG A 261 3.44 -14.43 13.35
CA ARG A 261 4.87 -14.74 13.11
C ARG A 261 5.70 -14.83 14.40
N CYS A 262 5.27 -14.21 15.50
CA CYS A 262 5.90 -14.43 16.80
C CYS A 262 5.64 -15.85 17.35
N PHE A 263 4.50 -16.46 17.00
CA PHE A 263 4.09 -17.81 17.43
C PHE A 263 4.46 -18.92 16.43
N ASP A 264 5.13 -18.58 15.32
CA ASP A 264 5.57 -19.54 14.31
C ASP A 264 6.51 -20.60 14.94
N SER A 265 6.07 -21.85 14.90
CA SER A 265 6.70 -23.00 15.54
C SER A 265 8.01 -23.41 14.85
N THR A 266 8.26 -22.95 13.62
CA THR A 266 9.46 -23.29 12.86
C THR A 266 10.72 -22.62 13.42
N TYR A 267 10.60 -21.45 14.06
CA TYR A 267 11.72 -20.78 14.72
C TYR A 267 12.22 -21.50 15.98
N ALA A 268 11.45 -22.44 16.53
CA ALA A 268 11.83 -23.17 17.74
C ALA A 268 12.89 -24.27 17.48
N GLN A 269 13.14 -24.65 16.23
CA GLN A 269 14.00 -25.78 15.88
C GLN A 269 15.46 -25.39 15.56
N SER A 270 15.79 -24.09 15.49
CA SER A 270 17.11 -23.60 15.07
C SER A 270 17.63 -22.45 15.97
N PRO A 271 18.13 -22.73 17.19
CA PRO A 271 18.75 -21.69 18.02
C PRO A 271 20.10 -21.22 17.40
N PRO A 272 20.44 -19.92 17.51
CA PRO A 272 21.72 -19.40 17.04
C PRO A 272 22.90 -19.93 17.86
N GLU A 273 23.97 -20.38 17.19
CA GLU A 273 25.21 -20.89 17.82
C GLU A 273 25.86 -19.89 18.79
N SER A 274 25.69 -18.58 18.56
CA SER A 274 26.26 -17.51 19.40
C SER A 274 25.47 -17.21 20.70
N LEU A 275 24.32 -17.86 20.91
CA LEU A 275 23.53 -17.77 22.15
C LEU A 275 23.25 -19.15 22.77
N SER A 276 24.03 -20.15 22.40
CA SER A 276 23.97 -21.52 22.94
C SER A 276 24.22 -21.61 24.45
N ALA A 277 24.74 -20.55 25.09
CA ALA A 277 24.87 -20.48 26.55
C ALA A 277 23.53 -20.21 27.29
N CYS A 278 22.48 -19.78 26.59
CA CYS A 278 21.14 -19.51 27.16
C CYS A 278 20.07 -20.50 26.66
N SER A 279 20.44 -21.58 25.97
CA SER A 279 19.49 -22.46 25.24
C SER A 279 18.74 -23.47 26.12
N SER A 280 18.47 -23.15 27.38
CA SER A 280 17.43 -23.80 28.20
C SER A 280 16.19 -22.88 28.31
N GLY A 281 15.84 -22.22 27.21
CA GLY A 281 14.74 -21.25 27.17
C GLY A 281 13.43 -21.89 26.75
N ASN A 282 12.42 -21.89 27.62
CA ASN A 282 11.04 -22.27 27.33
C ASN A 282 10.55 -21.61 26.02
N ALA A 283 9.74 -22.30 25.20
CA ALA A 283 9.17 -21.77 23.95
C ALA A 283 8.52 -20.38 24.09
N MET A 284 7.95 -20.09 25.26
CA MET A 284 7.40 -18.78 25.65
C MET A 284 8.44 -17.65 25.60
N SER A 285 9.69 -17.89 26.01
CA SER A 285 10.78 -16.90 25.99
C SER A 285 11.15 -16.50 24.56
N SER A 286 11.11 -17.46 23.62
CA SER A 286 11.37 -17.22 22.19
C SER A 286 10.29 -16.37 21.52
N VAL A 287 9.01 -16.62 21.85
CA VAL A 287 7.87 -15.81 21.40
C VAL A 287 7.98 -14.39 21.95
N LEU A 288 8.24 -14.26 23.26
CA LEU A 288 8.39 -12.96 23.91
C LEU A 288 9.54 -12.15 23.31
N PHE A 289 10.69 -12.79 23.06
CA PHE A 289 11.82 -12.14 22.40
C PHE A 289 11.43 -11.56 21.03
N ARG A 290 10.74 -12.35 20.18
CA ARG A 290 10.27 -11.88 18.87
C ARG A 290 9.28 -10.72 19.00
N PHE A 291 8.33 -10.83 19.91
CA PHE A 291 7.35 -9.78 20.16
C PHE A 291 8.02 -8.48 20.63
N VAL A 292 8.93 -8.57 21.60
CA VAL A 292 9.71 -7.42 22.09
C VAL A 292 10.58 -6.83 20.98
N ALA A 293 11.23 -7.66 20.16
CA ALA A 293 12.05 -7.19 19.04
C ALA A 293 11.24 -6.40 17.99
N LEU A 294 10.03 -6.86 17.65
CA LEU A 294 9.13 -6.12 16.74
C LEU A 294 8.61 -4.84 17.41
N GLY A 295 8.17 -4.93 18.67
CA GLY A 295 7.71 -3.78 19.44
C GLY A 295 8.78 -2.69 19.57
N SER A 296 10.01 -3.07 19.92
CA SER A 296 11.15 -2.15 20.01
C SER A 296 11.50 -1.57 18.64
N THR A 297 11.41 -2.35 17.56
CA THR A 297 11.65 -1.85 16.20
C THR A 297 10.67 -0.74 15.83
N VAL A 298 9.38 -0.92 16.11
CA VAL A 298 8.36 0.10 15.85
C VAL A 298 8.62 1.33 16.71
N ILE A 299 8.83 1.16 18.02
CA ILE A 299 9.10 2.27 18.94
C ILE A 299 10.34 3.06 18.51
N LEU A 300 11.43 2.38 18.17
CA LEU A 300 12.67 3.03 17.73
C LEU A 300 12.48 3.77 16.40
N THR A 301 11.75 3.19 15.45
CA THR A 301 11.47 3.85 14.16
C THR A 301 10.61 5.10 14.35
N PHE A 302 9.60 5.06 15.21
CA PHE A 302 8.84 6.26 15.57
C PHE A 302 9.71 7.27 16.32
N ALA A 303 10.51 6.82 17.29
CA ALA A 303 11.37 7.70 18.07
C ALA A 303 12.36 8.46 17.19
N THR A 304 12.99 7.82 16.19
CA THR A 304 13.93 8.52 15.30
C THR A 304 13.28 9.66 14.52
N GLN A 305 11.99 9.56 14.22
CA GLN A 305 11.25 10.56 13.45
C GLN A 305 10.59 11.63 14.34
N TRP A 306 10.14 11.26 15.54
CA TRP A 306 9.39 12.16 16.44
C TRP A 306 10.27 12.86 17.48
N LEU A 307 11.37 12.22 17.91
CA LEU A 307 12.26 12.77 18.94
C LEU A 307 12.87 14.12 18.56
N PRO A 308 13.22 14.41 17.29
CA PRO A 308 13.69 15.75 16.91
C PRO A 308 12.70 16.86 17.30
N PHE A 309 11.39 16.64 17.14
CA PHE A 309 10.36 17.63 17.51
C PHE A 309 10.26 17.84 19.02
N VAL A 310 10.68 16.84 19.81
CA VAL A 310 10.78 16.97 21.27
C VAL A 310 12.04 17.71 21.65
N ILE A 311 13.19 17.39 21.05
CA ILE A 311 14.49 18.00 21.37
C ILE A 311 14.51 19.49 21.00
N PHE A 312 14.03 19.81 19.79
CA PHE A 312 14.06 21.16 19.22
C PHE A 312 12.74 21.94 19.40
N ARG A 313 11.88 21.50 20.32
CA ARG A 313 10.66 22.23 20.68
C ARG A 313 10.99 23.61 21.23
N SER A 314 10.02 24.52 21.15
CA SER A 314 10.11 25.81 21.84
C SER A 314 10.25 25.59 23.35
N PRO A 315 11.14 26.32 24.06
CA PRO A 315 11.36 26.16 25.50
C PRO A 315 10.10 26.29 26.36
N SER A 316 9.06 26.96 25.85
CA SER A 316 7.78 27.15 26.51
C SER A 316 6.87 25.91 26.49
N PHE A 317 7.21 24.87 25.72
CA PHE A 317 6.43 23.64 25.62
C PHE A 317 7.11 22.48 26.36
N ASP A 318 6.31 21.71 27.09
CA ASP A 318 6.77 20.43 27.63
C ASP A 318 6.93 19.39 26.51
N PRO A 319 7.83 18.40 26.67
CA PRO A 319 8.01 17.30 25.71
C PRO A 319 6.69 16.61 25.30
N ALA A 320 5.80 16.39 26.28
CA ALA A 320 4.51 15.76 26.05
C ALA A 320 3.58 16.65 25.22
N ASP A 321 3.59 17.97 25.46
CA ASP A 321 2.75 18.92 24.73
C ASP A 321 3.19 19.06 23.27
N ALA A 322 4.50 18.99 23.00
CA ALA A 322 5.02 18.99 21.64
C ALA A 322 4.50 17.78 20.83
N ILE A 323 4.54 16.58 21.41
CA ILE A 323 3.99 15.36 20.77
C ILE A 323 2.47 15.50 20.60
N LEU A 324 1.78 15.96 21.65
CA LEU A 324 0.32 16.06 21.65
C LEU A 324 -0.18 17.10 20.63
N ALA A 325 0.56 18.18 20.40
CA ALA A 325 0.28 19.15 19.35
C ALA A 325 0.28 18.48 17.97
N ILE A 326 1.31 17.68 17.66
CA ILE A 326 1.39 16.92 16.41
C ILE A 326 0.21 15.94 16.32
N VAL A 327 -0.04 15.15 17.37
CA VAL A 327 -1.14 14.17 17.37
C VAL A 327 -2.51 14.83 17.09
N ARG A 328 -2.77 16.02 17.65
CA ARG A 328 -4.01 16.78 17.40
C ARG A 328 -4.13 17.27 15.95
N ARG A 329 -3.02 17.51 15.26
CA ARG A 329 -3.02 17.82 13.81
C ARG A 329 -3.33 16.58 12.97
N LEU A 330 -2.70 15.46 13.28
CA LEU A 330 -2.89 14.20 12.54
C LEU A 330 -4.30 13.63 12.69
N PHE A 331 -4.90 13.78 13.87
CA PHE A 331 -6.25 13.33 14.20
C PHE A 331 -7.10 14.51 14.70
N PRO A 332 -7.73 15.27 13.80
CA PRO A 332 -8.54 16.43 14.16
C PRO A 332 -9.91 15.98 14.71
N PHE A 333 -9.93 15.50 15.96
CA PHE A 333 -11.13 14.99 16.64
C PHE A 333 -12.27 16.01 16.78
N GLN A 334 -11.99 17.30 16.57
CA GLN A 334 -12.94 18.40 16.69
C GLN A 334 -13.69 18.72 15.40
N ARG A 335 -13.33 18.11 14.25
CA ARG A 335 -14.09 18.30 13.00
C ARG A 335 -15.43 17.56 13.07
N GLY A 336 -16.50 18.27 12.71
CA GLY A 336 -17.87 17.78 12.78
C GLY A 336 -18.14 16.52 11.94
N LEU A 337 -19.23 15.84 12.30
CA LEU A 337 -19.78 14.65 11.62
C LEU A 337 -20.07 14.95 10.13
N PHE A 338 -19.56 14.15 9.20
CA PHE A 338 -20.05 14.04 7.80
C PHE A 338 -20.07 15.30 6.91
N GLU A 339 -19.03 16.13 6.93
CA GLU A 339 -18.98 17.29 6.01
C GLU A 339 -18.81 16.89 4.52
N GLY A 340 -18.34 15.66 4.23
CA GLY A 340 -18.19 15.15 2.86
C GLY A 340 -19.18 14.02 2.49
N LYS A 341 -19.69 14.03 1.25
CA LYS A 341 -20.50 12.94 0.67
C LYS A 341 -19.58 11.80 0.20
N VAL A 342 -19.20 10.92 1.12
CA VAL A 342 -18.31 9.78 0.83
C VAL A 342 -19.11 8.52 0.56
N SER A 343 -18.61 7.62 -0.31
CA SER A 343 -19.20 6.30 -0.59
C SER A 343 -19.02 5.28 0.57
N ASN A 344 -19.32 5.69 1.79
CA ASN A 344 -19.28 4.85 2.99
C ASN A 344 -20.69 4.38 3.41
N LEU A 345 -20.74 3.41 4.31
CA LEU A 345 -21.98 2.82 4.80
C LEU A 345 -22.89 3.87 5.44
N TRP A 346 -22.30 4.79 6.21
CA TRP A 346 -23.05 5.83 6.92
C TRP A 346 -23.75 6.77 5.95
N CYS A 347 -23.10 7.19 4.88
CA CYS A 347 -23.70 8.04 3.86
C CYS A 347 -24.85 7.33 3.16
N ALA A 348 -24.69 6.04 2.82
CA ALA A 348 -25.77 5.24 2.24
C ALA A 348 -26.97 5.10 3.18
N LEU A 349 -26.74 4.77 4.46
CA LEU A 349 -27.79 4.63 5.48
C LEU A 349 -28.43 5.97 5.90
N SER A 350 -27.78 7.09 5.58
CA SER A 350 -28.34 8.43 5.81
C SER A 350 -29.42 8.80 4.80
N THR A 351 -29.55 8.03 3.70
CA THR A 351 -30.60 8.26 2.70
C THR A 351 -31.95 7.65 3.11
N LYS A 352 -33.04 8.17 2.56
CA LYS A 352 -34.39 7.61 2.77
C LYS A 352 -34.48 6.21 2.16
N PRO A 353 -35.15 5.23 2.81
CA PRO A 353 -36.05 5.38 3.96
C PRO A 353 -35.39 5.17 5.34
N ILE A 354 -34.08 4.93 5.39
CA ILE A 354 -33.39 4.57 6.64
C ILE A 354 -33.14 5.81 7.49
N SER A 355 -32.61 6.89 6.92
CA SER A 355 -32.36 8.16 7.61
C SER A 355 -31.68 7.99 8.98
N ILE A 356 -30.59 7.20 9.04
CA ILE A 356 -29.95 6.83 10.31
C ILE A 356 -29.53 8.05 11.16
N ARG A 357 -29.21 9.17 10.51
CA ARG A 357 -28.84 10.44 11.16
C ARG A 357 -29.93 10.99 12.06
N ASP A 358 -31.19 10.82 11.68
CA ASP A 358 -32.34 11.33 12.42
C ASP A 358 -32.72 10.39 13.58
N ARG A 359 -32.13 9.19 13.62
CA ARG A 359 -32.51 8.11 14.54
C ARG A 359 -31.47 7.80 15.60
N VAL A 360 -30.21 8.15 15.38
CA VAL A 360 -29.10 7.84 16.29
C VAL A 360 -28.49 9.15 16.82
N PRO A 361 -28.30 9.30 18.13
CA PRO A 361 -27.60 10.46 18.70
C PRO A 361 -26.17 10.61 18.18
N VAL A 362 -25.75 11.86 17.96
CA VAL A 362 -24.41 12.25 17.48
C VAL A 362 -23.29 11.64 18.35
N GLU A 363 -23.49 11.54 19.66
CA GLU A 363 -22.53 11.01 20.63
C GLU A 363 -22.32 9.48 20.50
N ILE A 364 -23.33 8.75 20.01
CA ILE A 364 -23.30 7.28 19.87
C ILE A 364 -22.67 6.86 18.54
N PHE A 365 -22.68 7.74 17.53
CA PHE A 365 -22.16 7.43 16.20
C PHE A 365 -20.67 7.04 16.18
N PRO A 366 -19.73 7.80 16.76
CA PRO A 366 -18.32 7.44 16.77
C PRO A 366 -18.01 6.06 17.40
N PRO A 367 -18.50 5.73 18.61
CA PRO A 367 -18.25 4.40 19.18
C PRO A 367 -18.95 3.28 18.39
N MET A 368 -20.15 3.51 17.86
CA MET A 368 -20.83 2.55 17.00
C MET A 368 -20.01 2.26 15.72
N ALA A 369 -19.47 3.31 15.09
CA ALA A 369 -18.65 3.18 13.89
C ALA A 369 -17.34 2.45 14.15
N LEU A 370 -16.69 2.76 15.28
CA LEU A 370 -15.50 2.04 15.74
C LEU A 370 -15.80 0.55 15.93
N LEU A 371 -16.85 0.22 16.68
CA LEU A 371 -17.23 -1.18 16.94
C LEU A 371 -17.55 -1.93 15.65
N LEU A 372 -18.29 -1.31 14.72
CA LEU A 372 -18.62 -1.93 13.43
C LEU A 372 -17.37 -2.17 12.58
N THR A 373 -16.45 -1.20 12.56
CA THR A 373 -15.19 -1.33 11.83
C THR A 373 -14.35 -2.47 12.42
N LEU A 374 -14.19 -2.52 13.74
CA LEU A 374 -13.46 -3.60 14.41
C LEU A 374 -14.09 -4.97 14.14
N TYR A 375 -15.43 -5.05 14.16
CA TYR A 375 -16.16 -6.27 13.83
C TYR A 375 -15.89 -6.73 12.39
N MET A 376 -15.92 -5.82 11.41
CA MET A 376 -15.66 -6.15 10.00
C MET A 376 -14.21 -6.58 9.73
N VAL A 377 -13.25 -6.01 10.47
CA VAL A 377 -11.82 -6.32 10.34
C VAL A 377 -11.44 -7.64 11.00
N LEU A 378 -12.15 -8.04 12.07
CA LEU A 378 -11.80 -9.17 12.93
C LEU A 378 -11.58 -10.50 12.18
N PRO A 379 -12.44 -10.94 11.24
CA PRO A 379 -12.23 -12.19 10.51
C PRO A 379 -10.91 -12.21 9.73
N GLY A 380 -10.55 -11.09 9.11
CA GLY A 380 -9.29 -10.93 8.39
C GLY A 380 -8.09 -11.01 9.33
N CYS A 381 -8.17 -10.37 10.50
CA CYS A 381 -7.13 -10.47 11.52
C CYS A 381 -6.93 -11.90 12.04
N VAL A 382 -8.01 -12.63 12.32
CA VAL A 382 -7.94 -14.02 12.79
C VAL A 382 -7.27 -14.91 11.73
N ALA A 383 -7.68 -14.77 10.46
CA ALA A 383 -7.07 -15.51 9.36
C ALA A 383 -5.57 -15.19 9.20
N LEU A 384 -5.19 -13.92 9.31
CA LEU A 384 -3.79 -13.49 9.20
C LEU A 384 -2.93 -13.97 10.36
N PHE A 385 -3.46 -13.96 11.58
CA PHE A 385 -2.77 -14.52 12.74
C PHE A 385 -2.53 -16.02 12.56
N ASP A 386 -3.55 -16.76 12.10
CA ASP A 386 -3.43 -18.21 11.88
C ASP A 386 -2.51 -18.55 10.70
N VAL A 387 -2.49 -17.73 9.64
CA VAL A 387 -1.48 -17.88 8.57
C VAL A 387 -0.09 -17.53 9.10
N GLY A 388 0.04 -16.48 9.92
CA GLY A 388 1.32 -16.06 10.49
C GLY A 388 1.96 -17.10 11.40
N ARG A 389 1.17 -17.86 12.17
CA ARG A 389 1.69 -18.87 13.12
C ARG A 389 2.06 -20.21 12.47
N ARG A 390 1.61 -20.47 11.24
CA ARG A 390 1.81 -21.76 10.57
C ARG A 390 3.11 -21.75 9.78
N GLY A 391 3.90 -22.81 9.94
CA GLY A 391 5.08 -23.09 9.12
C GLY A 391 4.74 -23.80 7.81
N ARG A 392 5.75 -23.97 6.95
CA ARG A 392 5.67 -24.59 5.61
C ARG A 392 4.83 -25.87 5.52
N LYS A 393 4.94 -26.75 6.51
CA LYS A 393 4.35 -28.10 6.50
C LYS A 393 2.88 -28.13 6.95
N ASP A 394 2.37 -27.07 7.57
CA ASP A 394 1.04 -27.05 8.20
C ASP A 394 -0.04 -26.39 7.32
N ILE A 395 0.37 -25.72 6.24
CA ILE A 395 -0.53 -25.11 5.26
C ILE A 395 -0.78 -26.15 4.16
N GLY A 396 -1.66 -27.11 4.44
CA GLY A 396 -2.01 -28.23 3.55
C GLY A 396 -2.66 -27.80 2.22
N VAL A 397 -1.91 -27.16 1.33
CA VAL A 397 -2.36 -26.83 -0.02
C VAL A 397 -2.07 -28.01 -0.95
N LYS A 398 -3.12 -28.78 -1.27
CA LYS A 398 -3.10 -29.69 -2.42
C LYS A 398 -3.40 -28.88 -3.69
N GLY A 399 -2.38 -28.43 -4.41
CA GLY A 399 -2.57 -27.74 -5.70
C GLY A 399 -1.27 -27.29 -6.37
N LYS A 400 -1.34 -26.98 -7.67
CA LYS A 400 -0.28 -26.39 -8.52
C LYS A 400 0.08 -24.94 -8.12
N ILE A 401 0.20 -24.64 -6.83
CA ILE A 401 0.65 -23.33 -6.36
C ILE A 401 2.18 -23.35 -6.40
N SER A 402 2.73 -22.66 -7.40
CA SER A 402 4.16 -22.41 -7.50
C SER A 402 4.58 -21.54 -6.32
N ARG A 403 5.17 -22.18 -5.30
CA ARG A 403 5.80 -21.62 -4.08
C ARG A 403 4.87 -21.11 -2.95
N GLU A 404 4.92 -21.83 -1.82
CA GLU A 404 4.22 -21.54 -0.56
C GLU A 404 4.59 -20.18 0.08
N GLU A 405 5.77 -19.62 -0.20
CA GLU A 405 6.19 -18.27 0.25
C GLU A 405 5.25 -17.16 -0.26
N ASP A 406 4.57 -17.41 -1.37
CA ASP A 406 3.62 -16.46 -1.95
C ASP A 406 2.25 -16.54 -1.27
N VAL A 407 1.97 -17.58 -0.50
CA VAL A 407 0.72 -17.73 0.25
C VAL A 407 0.62 -16.64 1.32
N HIS A 408 1.65 -16.47 2.15
CA HIS A 408 1.65 -15.41 3.17
C HIS A 408 1.47 -14.01 2.56
N LEU A 409 2.12 -13.74 1.43
CA LEU A 409 1.98 -12.47 0.71
C LEU A 409 0.55 -12.27 0.20
N ARG A 410 -0.06 -13.29 -0.42
CA ARG A 410 -1.43 -13.24 -0.93
C ARG A 410 -2.45 -13.02 0.19
N TYR A 411 -2.33 -13.75 1.29
CA TYR A 411 -3.19 -13.56 2.46
C TYR A 411 -3.02 -12.16 3.06
N LEU A 412 -1.79 -11.66 3.16
CA LEU A 412 -1.54 -10.31 3.65
C LEU A 412 -2.13 -9.24 2.73
N LEU A 413 -2.05 -9.39 1.40
CA LEU A 413 -2.69 -8.48 0.45
C LEU A 413 -4.22 -8.51 0.56
N TRP A 414 -4.83 -9.69 0.66
CA TRP A 414 -6.28 -9.84 0.87
C TRP A 414 -6.71 -9.26 2.22
N GLY A 415 -5.96 -9.52 3.29
CA GLY A 415 -6.26 -9.01 4.62
C GLY A 415 -6.04 -7.50 4.75
N ALA A 416 -5.01 -6.94 4.11
CA ALA A 416 -4.80 -5.50 4.01
C ALA A 416 -5.95 -4.85 3.23
N THR A 417 -6.37 -5.44 2.11
CA THR A 417 -7.52 -4.97 1.31
C THR A 417 -8.82 -5.01 2.13
N ALA A 418 -9.10 -6.12 2.81
CA ALA A 418 -10.30 -6.27 3.64
C ALA A 418 -10.30 -5.30 4.83
N SER A 419 -9.14 -5.13 5.48
CA SER A 419 -8.96 -4.18 6.57
C SER A 419 -9.22 -2.75 6.09
N SER A 420 -8.53 -2.30 5.04
CA SER A 420 -8.68 -0.94 4.54
C SER A 420 -10.06 -0.63 3.99
N LEU A 421 -10.71 -1.62 3.35
CA LEU A 421 -12.08 -1.46 2.88
C LEU A 421 -13.06 -1.37 4.05
N SER A 422 -12.85 -2.13 5.12
CA SER A 422 -13.66 -2.05 6.33
C SER A 422 -13.55 -0.67 6.99
N PHE A 423 -12.33 -0.12 7.12
CA PHE A 423 -12.15 1.26 7.56
C PHE A 423 -12.82 2.27 6.61
N PHE A 424 -12.67 2.12 5.30
CA PHE A 424 -13.30 3.02 4.34
C PHE A 424 -14.85 3.00 4.42
N LEU A 425 -15.45 1.82 4.61
CA LEU A 425 -16.91 1.67 4.63
C LEU A 425 -17.53 2.02 5.97
N ALA A 426 -16.90 1.63 7.09
CA ALA A 426 -17.53 1.69 8.41
C ALA A 426 -16.87 2.70 9.38
N SER A 427 -15.72 3.30 9.05
CA SER A 427 -15.10 4.29 9.93
C SER A 427 -15.94 5.56 10.01
N PHE A 428 -15.78 6.26 11.12
CA PHE A 428 -16.51 7.47 11.46
C PHE A 428 -16.14 8.66 10.54
N GLN A 429 -14.84 8.92 10.38
CA GLN A 429 -14.31 9.92 9.45
C GLN A 429 -13.57 9.23 8.32
N VAL A 430 -14.04 9.44 7.11
CA VAL A 430 -13.44 8.91 5.88
C VAL A 430 -13.44 10.02 4.85
N HIS A 431 -12.43 10.04 3.98
CA HIS A 431 -12.37 10.90 2.81
C HIS A 431 -12.54 10.07 1.54
N GLU A 432 -13.08 10.67 0.47
CA GLU A 432 -13.29 10.00 -0.82
C GLU A 432 -12.00 9.34 -1.34
N LYS A 433 -10.86 10.06 -1.22
CA LYS A 433 -9.51 9.59 -1.58
C LYS A 433 -9.02 8.38 -0.77
N GLY A 434 -9.66 8.07 0.36
CA GLY A 434 -9.30 6.93 1.22
C GLY A 434 -9.46 5.57 0.53
N ILE A 435 -10.23 5.48 -0.56
CA ILE A 435 -10.41 4.25 -1.33
C ILE A 435 -9.08 3.72 -1.93
N LEU A 436 -8.10 4.60 -2.14
CA LEU A 436 -6.77 4.24 -2.65
C LEU A 436 -6.04 3.24 -1.75
N MET A 437 -6.29 3.29 -0.44
CA MET A 437 -5.77 2.31 0.52
C MET A 437 -6.27 0.90 0.20
N THR A 438 -7.45 0.76 -0.39
CA THR A 438 -7.94 -0.56 -0.81
C THR A 438 -7.43 -0.94 -2.20
N VAL A 439 -7.38 0.02 -3.12
CA VAL A 439 -6.95 -0.21 -4.51
C VAL A 439 -5.50 -0.71 -4.59
N ALA A 440 -4.59 -0.13 -3.79
CA ALA A 440 -3.16 -0.47 -3.87
C ALA A 440 -2.86 -1.97 -3.63
N PRO A 441 -3.19 -2.57 -2.47
CA PRO A 441 -2.95 -4.00 -2.26
C PRO A 441 -3.83 -4.88 -3.17
N LEU A 442 -5.07 -4.47 -3.47
CA LEU A 442 -5.97 -5.24 -4.34
C LEU A 442 -5.45 -5.34 -5.77
N SER A 443 -4.81 -4.29 -6.29
CA SER A 443 -4.25 -4.28 -7.64
C SER A 443 -3.20 -5.39 -7.85
N MET A 444 -2.47 -5.76 -6.78
CA MET A 444 -1.49 -6.83 -6.81
C MET A 444 -2.11 -8.23 -6.88
N LEU A 445 -3.42 -8.36 -6.64
CA LEU A 445 -4.16 -9.62 -6.70
C LEU A 445 -4.82 -9.87 -8.08
N TYR A 446 -4.45 -9.07 -9.10
CA TYR A 446 -5.04 -9.15 -10.42
C TYR A 446 -4.97 -10.55 -11.05
N LEU A 447 -3.82 -11.24 -10.93
CA LEU A 447 -3.65 -12.58 -11.50
C LEU A 447 -4.55 -13.64 -10.83
N GLU A 448 -5.00 -13.42 -9.60
CA GLU A 448 -5.89 -14.35 -8.89
C GLU A 448 -7.36 -14.13 -9.24
N ARG A 449 -7.78 -12.86 -9.23
CA ARG A 449 -9.19 -12.46 -9.36
C ARG A 449 -9.32 -11.28 -10.32
N PRO A 450 -8.99 -11.45 -11.62
CA PRO A 450 -8.90 -10.35 -12.57
C PRO A 450 -10.22 -9.58 -12.72
N MET A 451 -11.35 -10.29 -12.79
CA MET A 451 -12.67 -9.67 -12.90
C MET A 451 -13.01 -8.81 -11.68
N PHE A 452 -12.76 -9.31 -10.47
CA PHE A 452 -13.07 -8.57 -9.24
C PHE A 452 -12.18 -7.33 -9.10
N VAL A 453 -10.86 -7.48 -9.32
CA VAL A 453 -9.89 -6.38 -9.26
C VAL A 453 -10.23 -5.31 -10.29
N SER A 454 -10.54 -5.72 -11.53
CA SER A 454 -10.89 -4.79 -12.61
C SER A 454 -12.17 -4.02 -12.29
N TRP A 455 -13.23 -4.72 -11.87
CA TRP A 455 -14.49 -4.09 -11.51
C TRP A 455 -14.35 -3.14 -10.34
N PHE A 456 -13.64 -3.56 -9.29
CA PHE A 456 -13.37 -2.71 -8.14
C PHE A 456 -12.59 -1.45 -8.53
N SER A 457 -11.58 -1.58 -9.39
CA SER A 457 -10.77 -0.45 -9.88
C SER A 457 -11.64 0.57 -10.65
N VAL A 458 -12.56 0.08 -11.48
CA VAL A 458 -13.53 0.92 -12.20
C VAL A 458 -14.47 1.64 -11.23
N VAL A 459 -15.06 0.91 -10.27
CA VAL A 459 -15.98 1.49 -9.27
C VAL A 459 -15.27 2.50 -8.38
N ALA A 460 -14.09 2.16 -7.86
CA ALA A 460 -13.31 3.05 -7.00
C ALA A 460 -12.93 4.36 -7.71
N THR A 461 -12.63 4.29 -9.00
CA THR A 461 -12.34 5.49 -9.78
C THR A 461 -13.61 6.29 -10.07
N TRP A 462 -14.72 5.61 -10.37
CA TRP A 462 -16.02 6.25 -10.59
C TRP A 462 -16.49 7.04 -9.36
N THR A 463 -16.29 6.52 -8.14
CA THR A 463 -16.65 7.24 -6.90
C THR A 463 -15.84 8.53 -6.69
N LEU A 464 -14.71 8.70 -7.37
CA LEU A 464 -13.89 9.91 -7.33
C LEU A 464 -14.30 10.94 -8.38
N TRP A 465 -15.24 10.63 -9.28
CA TRP A 465 -15.69 11.55 -10.33
C TRP A 465 -16.11 12.92 -9.80
N PRO A 466 -16.92 13.05 -8.72
CA PRO A 466 -17.31 14.36 -8.21
C PRO A 466 -16.10 15.24 -7.85
N LEU A 467 -15.12 14.70 -7.13
CA LEU A 467 -13.88 15.40 -6.80
C LEU A 467 -13.13 15.83 -8.06
N LEU A 468 -12.91 14.90 -8.99
CA LEU A 468 -12.14 15.16 -10.21
C LEU A 468 -12.82 16.19 -11.13
N THR A 469 -14.15 16.31 -11.10
CA THR A 469 -14.86 17.36 -11.84
C THR A 469 -14.60 18.74 -11.27
N VAL A 470 -14.51 18.88 -9.95
CA VAL A 470 -14.18 20.16 -9.28
C VAL A 470 -12.79 20.63 -9.70
N ASP A 471 -11.84 19.72 -9.85
CA ASP A 471 -10.48 20.05 -10.28
C ASP A 471 -10.31 20.15 -11.81
N ARG A 472 -11.40 20.10 -12.59
CA ARG A 472 -11.36 20.16 -14.07
C ARG A 472 -10.57 19.01 -14.73
N LEU A 473 -10.55 17.83 -14.09
CA LEU A 473 -9.84 16.62 -14.55
C LEU A 473 -10.70 15.67 -15.41
N GLY A 474 -11.83 16.15 -15.94
CA GLY A 474 -12.80 15.31 -16.67
C GLY A 474 -12.22 14.58 -17.88
N LEU A 475 -11.40 15.25 -18.69
CA LEU A 475 -10.73 14.62 -19.84
C LEU A 475 -9.70 13.57 -19.40
N ALA A 476 -8.86 13.90 -18.41
CA ALA A 476 -7.90 12.97 -17.84
C ALA A 476 -8.57 11.70 -17.30
N TYR A 477 -9.70 11.86 -16.61
CA TYR A 477 -10.52 10.75 -16.11
C TYR A 477 -11.01 9.85 -17.25
N ILE A 478 -11.62 10.42 -18.30
CA ILE A 478 -12.17 9.65 -19.43
C ILE A 478 -11.05 8.84 -20.11
N VAL A 479 -9.89 9.47 -20.33
CA VAL A 479 -8.73 8.82 -20.97
C VAL A 479 -8.17 7.70 -20.09
N CYS A 480 -7.94 7.96 -18.80
CA CYS A 480 -7.40 6.94 -17.87
C CYS A 480 -8.37 5.75 -17.72
N MET A 481 -9.67 6.02 -17.57
CA MET A 481 -10.69 4.99 -17.47
C MET A 481 -10.83 4.21 -18.78
N GLY A 482 -10.86 4.91 -19.92
CA GLY A 482 -10.94 4.27 -21.24
C GLY A 482 -9.74 3.38 -21.52
N ALA A 483 -8.52 3.84 -21.20
CA ALA A 483 -7.31 3.04 -21.29
C ALA A 483 -7.41 1.80 -20.39
N PHE A 484 -7.78 1.97 -19.11
CA PHE A 484 -7.92 0.87 -18.16
C PHE A 484 -8.94 -0.19 -18.61
N VAL A 485 -10.14 0.24 -18.99
CA VAL A 485 -11.21 -0.66 -19.46
C VAL A 485 -10.81 -1.36 -20.76
N SER A 486 -10.12 -0.68 -21.68
CA SER A 486 -9.65 -1.30 -22.93
C SER A 486 -8.67 -2.44 -22.67
N MET A 487 -7.78 -2.27 -21.68
CA MET A 487 -6.84 -3.33 -21.26
C MET A 487 -7.57 -4.52 -20.65
N VAL A 488 -8.57 -4.28 -19.79
CA VAL A 488 -9.39 -5.34 -19.18
C VAL A 488 -10.17 -6.12 -20.24
N LEU A 489 -10.78 -5.42 -21.20
CA LEU A 489 -11.58 -6.04 -22.28
C LEU A 489 -10.72 -6.82 -23.28
N GLY A 490 -9.49 -6.34 -23.56
CA GLY A 490 -8.54 -7.03 -24.44
C GLY A 490 -8.20 -8.43 -23.95
N VAL A 491 -8.01 -8.61 -22.63
CA VAL A 491 -7.68 -9.90 -22.00
C VAL A 491 -8.86 -10.89 -22.07
N ASN A 492 -10.09 -10.41 -21.84
CA ASN A 492 -11.27 -11.30 -21.84
C ASN A 492 -11.56 -11.93 -23.21
N ARG A 493 -11.05 -11.34 -24.31
CA ARG A 493 -11.20 -11.91 -25.65
C ARG A 493 -10.23 -13.05 -25.94
N GLU A 494 -9.03 -13.05 -25.36
CA GLU A 494 -8.05 -14.14 -25.54
C GLU A 494 -8.36 -15.36 -24.67
N VAL A 495 -9.03 -15.19 -23.53
CA VAL A 495 -9.38 -16.28 -22.60
C VAL A 495 -10.68 -17.01 -22.98
N MET A 496 -11.55 -16.37 -23.78
CA MET A 496 -12.80 -16.97 -24.30
C MET A 496 -12.68 -17.46 -25.76
N GLY A 497 -11.51 -17.35 -26.37
CA GLY A 497 -11.24 -17.73 -27.76
C GLY A 497 -10.72 -19.16 -27.92
#